data_AF-A0A954F089-F1
#
_entry.id   AF-A0A954F089-F1
#
_cell.length_a   1.000
_cell.length_b   1.000
_cell.length_c   1.000
_cell.angle_alpha   90.00
_cell.angle_beta   90.00
_cell.angle_gamma   90.00
#
_symmetry.space_group_name_H-M   'P 1'
#
loop_
_entity.id
_entity.type
_entity.pdbx_description
1 polymer ?
#
loop_
_entity_poly.entity_id
_entity_poly.type
_entity_poly.pdbx_seq_one_letter_code
_entity_poly.pdbx_strand_id
1 'polypeptide(L)'
;MTTYYVATLARYVLVEATNELDARAKGSAALCDLYADVRERNGRESPIQIRTVRPATDEEIELMRWHDEMAVRKGLTTDSPAQDSSLPRNDH
;
A
#
# COMPACT_ATOMS: atom_id res chain seq x y z
N MET A 1 -12.52 10.29 -8.99
CA MET A 1 -12.22 9.26 -7.98
C MET A 1 -11.94 9.97 -6.66
N THR A 2 -12.20 9.32 -5.54
CA THR A 2 -12.04 9.91 -4.20
C THR A 2 -11.03 9.08 -3.41
N THR A 3 -10.16 9.73 -2.63
CA THR A 3 -9.26 9.04 -1.71
C THR A 3 -10.02 8.64 -0.45
N TYR A 4 -9.97 7.37 -0.11
CA TYR A 4 -10.62 6.83 1.08
C TYR A 4 -9.58 6.42 2.13
N TYR A 5 -9.90 6.74 3.38
CA TYR A 5 -9.22 6.24 4.56
C TYR A 5 -9.82 4.91 4.99
N VAL A 6 -9.01 3.85 4.93
CA VAL A 6 -9.40 2.49 5.29
C VAL A 6 -8.52 2.02 6.43
N ALA A 7 -9.12 1.75 7.59
CA ALA A 7 -8.37 1.44 8.79
C ALA A 7 -8.85 0.19 9.53
N THR A 8 -7.88 -0.51 10.06
CA THR A 8 -8.00 -1.50 11.13
C THR A 8 -7.79 -0.83 12.48
N LEU A 9 -7.74 -1.63 13.55
CA LEU A 9 -7.37 -1.11 14.88
C LEU A 9 -5.91 -0.62 14.94
N ALA A 10 -5.00 -1.24 14.19
CA ALA A 10 -3.56 -1.02 14.35
C ALA A 10 -2.91 -0.27 13.18
N ARG A 11 -3.54 -0.29 11.99
CA ARG A 11 -2.99 0.28 10.75
C ARG A 11 -4.08 0.82 9.86
N TYR A 12 -3.71 1.75 9.00
CA TYR A 12 -4.56 2.31 7.96
C TYR A 12 -3.81 2.40 6.63
N VAL A 13 -4.59 2.51 5.56
CA VAL A 13 -4.12 2.81 4.19
C VAL A 13 -5.03 3.85 3.57
N LEU A 14 -4.50 4.61 2.62
CA LEU A 14 -5.26 5.50 1.76
C LEU A 14 -5.34 4.89 0.36
N VAL A 15 -6.55 4.82 -0.20
CA VAL A 15 -6.78 4.22 -1.53
C VAL A 15 -7.71 5.06 -2.37
N GLU A 16 -7.45 5.14 -3.67
CA GLU A 16 -8.38 5.74 -4.62
C GLU A 16 -9.53 4.77 -4.95
N ALA A 17 -10.75 5.21 -4.70
CA ALA A 17 -11.95 4.42 -4.94
C ALA A 17 -13.13 5.25 -5.43
N THR A 18 -14.11 4.55 -5.98
CA THR A 18 -15.35 5.15 -6.48
C THR A 18 -16.45 5.23 -5.43
N ASN A 19 -16.43 4.33 -4.45
CA ASN A 19 -17.37 4.27 -3.33
C ASN A 19 -16.74 3.49 -2.16
N GLU A 20 -17.43 3.41 -1.03
CA GLU A 20 -16.94 2.72 0.18
C GLU A 20 -16.74 1.21 0.01
N LEU A 21 -17.53 0.54 -0.84
CA LEU A 21 -17.37 -0.89 -1.08
C LEU A 21 -16.07 -1.18 -1.86
N ASP A 22 -15.83 -0.41 -2.92
CA ASP A 22 -14.59 -0.42 -3.69
C ASP A 22 -13.39 -0.06 -2.80
N ALA A 23 -13.53 0.97 -1.96
CA ALA A 23 -12.51 1.35 -0.98
C ALA A 23 -12.19 0.22 -0.01
N ARG A 24 -13.20 -0.46 0.53
CA ARG A 24 -13.01 -1.58 1.45
C ARG A 24 -12.27 -2.73 0.79
N ALA A 25 -12.63 -3.09 -0.45
CA ALA A 25 -11.97 -4.17 -1.18
C ALA A 25 -10.50 -3.84 -1.45
N LYS A 26 -10.21 -2.66 -2.01
CA LYS A 26 -8.85 -2.19 -2.29
C LYS A 26 -8.02 -2.03 -1.03
N GLY A 27 -8.60 -1.43 0.01
CA GLY A 27 -7.93 -1.24 1.30
C GLY A 27 -7.63 -2.57 1.98
N SER A 28 -8.50 -3.58 1.86
CA SER A 28 -8.22 -4.93 2.37
C SER A 28 -7.00 -5.55 1.69
N ALA A 29 -6.89 -5.43 0.37
CA ALA A 29 -5.74 -5.93 -0.37
C ALA A 29 -4.44 -5.20 0.04
N ALA A 30 -4.45 -3.87 0.06
CA ALA A 30 -3.29 -3.08 0.46
C ALA A 30 -2.86 -3.35 1.92
N LEU A 31 -3.81 -3.56 2.84
CA LEU A 31 -3.51 -3.97 4.20
C LEU A 31 -2.90 -5.38 4.24
N CYS A 32 -3.40 -6.33 3.43
CA CYS A 32 -2.79 -7.67 3.33
C CYS A 32 -1.32 -7.58 2.96
N ASP A 33 -0.97 -6.72 2.00
CA ASP A 33 0.41 -6.54 1.55
C ASP A 33 1.26 -5.88 2.65
N LEU A 34 0.74 -4.85 3.32
CA LEU A 34 1.41 -4.18 4.44
C LEU A 34 1.67 -5.11 5.64
N TYR A 35 0.85 -6.14 5.80
CA TYR A 35 1.03 -7.18 6.83
C TYR A 35 1.88 -8.37 6.35
N ALA A 36 2.24 -8.47 5.07
CA ALA A 36 3.07 -9.57 4.55
C ALA A 36 4.41 -9.66 5.29
N ASP A 37 5.13 -8.54 5.40
CA ASP A 37 6.40 -8.46 6.15
C ASP A 37 6.26 -8.84 7.63
N VAL A 38 5.11 -8.55 8.23
CA VAL A 38 4.83 -8.88 9.63
C VAL A 38 4.57 -10.37 9.79
N ARG A 39 3.84 -10.98 8.84
CA ARG A 39 3.60 -12.42 8.82
C ARG A 39 4.91 -13.18 8.67
N GLU A 40 5.78 -12.74 7.76
CA GLU A 40 7.10 -13.35 7.56
C GLU A 40 7.97 -13.29 8.82
N ARG A 41 7.96 -12.16 9.54
CA ARG A 41 8.80 -11.99 10.74
C ARG A 41 8.26 -12.68 11.99
N ASN A 42 6.93 -12.73 12.15
CA ASN A 42 6.31 -13.15 13.41
C ASN A 42 5.61 -14.52 13.32
N GLY A 43 5.51 -15.11 12.12
CA GLY A 43 4.87 -16.42 11.90
C GLY A 43 3.39 -16.49 12.29
N ARG A 44 2.72 -15.34 12.47
CA ARG A 44 1.32 -15.26 12.88
C ARG A 44 0.51 -14.51 11.86
N GLU A 45 -0.55 -15.17 11.39
CA GLU A 45 -1.58 -14.52 10.59
C GLU A 45 -2.45 -13.66 11.52
N SER A 46 -2.38 -12.34 11.33
CA SER A 46 -3.27 -11.41 12.04
C SER A 46 -4.50 -11.17 11.17
N PRO A 47 -5.72 -11.50 11.62
CA PRO A 47 -6.92 -11.24 10.84
C PRO A 47 -7.09 -9.74 10.63
N ILE A 48 -7.24 -9.34 9.36
CA ILE A 48 -7.43 -7.94 8.98
C ILE A 48 -8.91 -7.59 9.16
N GLN A 49 -9.22 -6.96 10.29
CA GLN A 49 -10.55 -6.44 10.57
C GLN A 49 -10.60 -4.94 10.26
N ILE A 50 -11.19 -4.59 9.11
CA ILE A 50 -11.43 -3.19 8.73
C ILE A 50 -12.59 -2.62 9.56
N ARG A 51 -12.27 -1.63 10.39
CA ARG A 51 -13.20 -0.95 11.30
C ARG A 51 -13.73 0.35 10.75
N THR A 52 -12.93 1.05 9.94
CA THR A 52 -13.27 2.37 9.40
C THR A 52 -13.08 2.38 7.90
N VAL A 53 -14.08 2.90 7.19
CA VAL A 53 -14.00 3.27 5.77
C VAL A 53 -14.71 4.61 5.65
N ARG A 54 -14.01 5.64 5.20
CA ARG A 54 -14.58 6.97 4.93
C ARG A 54 -13.73 7.72 3.91
N PRO A 55 -14.23 8.79 3.28
CA PRO A 55 -13.37 9.71 2.57
C PRO A 55 -12.24 10.21 3.48
N ALA A 56 -11.02 10.28 2.92
CA ALA A 56 -9.88 10.86 3.62
C ALA A 56 -10.07 12.37 3.76
N THR A 57 -9.52 12.95 4.83
CA THR A 57 -9.48 14.41 4.96
C THR A 57 -8.36 14.97 4.09
N ASP A 58 -8.43 16.26 3.77
CA ASP A 58 -7.38 16.92 2.97
C ASP A 58 -6.01 16.82 3.66
N GLU A 59 -5.97 16.96 4.99
CA GLU A 59 -4.74 16.81 5.80
C GLU A 59 -4.13 15.40 5.71
N GLU A 60 -4.97 14.34 5.70
CA GLU A 60 -4.49 12.96 5.54
C GLU A 60 -3.91 12.73 4.14
N ILE A 61 -4.54 13.32 3.12
CA ILE A 61 -4.07 13.26 1.73
C ILE A 61 -2.75 14.03 1.58
N GLU A 62 -2.62 15.20 2.18
CA GLU A 62 -1.39 15.99 2.16
C GLU A 62 -0.23 15.26 2.86
N LEU A 63 -0.49 14.66 4.02
CA LEU A 63 0.52 13.89 4.73
C LEU A 63 1.02 12.68 3.93
N MET A 64 0.12 11.98 3.23
CA MET A 64 0.46 10.88 2.33
C MET A 64 1.36 11.36 1.19
N ARG A 65 0.97 12.43 0.50
CA ARG A 65 1.77 12.99 -0.60
C ARG A 65 3.17 13.38 -0.13
N TRP A 66 3.26 14.01 1.04
CA TRP A 66 4.54 14.35 1.65
C TRP A 66 5.37 13.10 1.94
N HIS A 67 4.76 12.04 2.49
CA HIS A 67 5.46 10.78 2.76
C HIS A 67 5.99 10.14 1.48
N ASP A 68 5.20 10.10 0.40
CA ASP A 68 5.59 9.57 -0.90
C ASP A 68 6.76 10.37 -1.50
N GLU A 69 6.69 11.70 -1.45
CA GLU A 69 7.78 12.58 -1.88
C GLU A 69 9.07 12.32 -1.08
N MET A 70 8.96 12.11 0.24
CA MET A 70 10.12 11.79 1.07
C MET A 70 10.67 10.39 0.78
N ALA A 71 9.81 9.40 0.51
CA ALA A 71 10.21 8.05 0.17
C ALA A 71 10.98 8.03 -1.16
N VAL A 72 10.49 8.74 -2.17
CA VAL A 72 11.19 8.94 -3.46
C VAL A 72 12.54 9.61 -3.25
N ARG A 73 12.59 10.71 -2.47
CA ARG A 73 13.84 11.43 -2.19
C ARG A 73 14.88 10.56 -1.48
N LYS A 74 14.44 9.66 -0.61
CA LYS A 74 15.31 8.76 0.15
C LYS A 74 15.64 7.45 -0.58
N GLY A 75 15.13 7.25 -1.80
CA GLY A 75 15.30 6.00 -2.55
C GLY A 75 14.64 4.79 -1.88
N LEU A 76 13.60 5.02 -1.07
CA LEU A 76 12.88 3.99 -0.29
C LEU A 76 11.63 3.48 -1.02
N THR A 77 11.44 3.81 -2.29
CA THR A 77 10.30 3.31 -3.07
C THR A 77 10.44 1.82 -3.31
N THR A 78 9.53 1.03 -2.74
CA THR A 78 9.37 -0.42 -2.94
C THR A 78 8.79 -0.79 -4.31
N ASP A 79 8.90 0.09 -5.31
CA ASP A 79 8.69 -0.29 -6.71
C ASP A 79 10.05 -0.53 -7.34
N SER A 80 10.50 -1.80 -7.28
CA SER A 80 11.45 -2.30 -8.25
C SER A 80 10.68 -2.54 -9.56
N PRO A 81 10.90 -1.76 -10.64
CA PRO A 81 10.52 -2.25 -11.95
C PRO A 81 11.39 -3.47 -12.22
N ALA A 82 10.75 -4.61 -12.50
CA ALA A 82 11.40 -5.79 -13.01
C ALA A 82 12.31 -5.40 -14.18
N GLN A 83 13.63 -5.37 -13.95
CA GLN A 83 14.58 -5.25 -15.03
C GLN A 83 14.57 -6.58 -15.79
N ASP A 84 13.90 -6.53 -16.94
CA ASP A 84 14.03 -7.45 -18.05
C ASP A 84 15.53 -7.68 -18.32
N SER A 85 16.04 -8.77 -17.78
CA SER A 85 17.41 -9.24 -17.98
C SER A 85 17.44 -10.10 -19.23
N SER A 86 17.11 -9.47 -20.35
CA SER A 86 17.45 -9.95 -21.69
C SER A 86 18.96 -9.78 -21.89
N LEU A 87 19.75 -10.73 -21.38
CA LEU A 87 21.18 -10.88 -21.74
C LEU A 87 21.27 -11.59 -23.10
N PRO A 88 22.02 -11.07 -24.09
CA PRO A 88 22.32 -11.82 -25.29
C PRO A 88 23.30 -12.96 -24.96
N ARG A 89 22.97 -14.18 -25.41
CA ARG A 89 23.91 -15.31 -25.44
C ARG A 89 25.06 -14.95 -26.38
N ASN A 90 26.27 -14.84 -25.83
CA ASN A 90 27.49 -14.87 -26.61
C ASN A 90 27.86 -16.34 -26.83
N ASP A 91 27.61 -16.84 -28.04
CA ASP A 91 28.29 -18.01 -28.57
C ASP A 91 29.62 -17.55 -29.17
N HIS A 92 30.75 -17.98 -28.61
CA HIS A 92 32.05 -18.15 -29.29
C HIS A 92 32.82 -19.29 -28.63
#